data_AF-A0A2N1JE93-F1
#
_entry.id   AF-A0A2N1JE93-F1
#
_cell.length_a   1.000
_cell.length_b   1.000
_cell.length_c   1.000
_cell.angle_alpha   90.00
_cell.angle_beta   90.00
_cell.angle_gamma   90.00
#
_symmetry.space_group_name_H-M   'P 1'
#
loop_
_entity.id
_entity.type
_entity.pdbx_description
1 polymer ?
#
loop_
_entity_poly.entity_id
_entity_poly.type
_entity_poly.pdbx_seq_one_letter_code
_entity_poly.pdbx_strand_id
1 'polypeptide(L)'
;MEEQRRALHALEQACAVRGAMLASVESSFAVVQSLQASDDGASVEEGGDAEHAVRGIRALLRKRDALALQILETQHALQSVQEQEATVANEIERTRDDTISVVHAARQDAQAKKPDAAEQQCALLKGVILHLAMKSKEPWWNDPQLTEIVLSMDTPGA
;
A
#
# COMPACT_ATOMS: atom_id res chain seq x y z
N MET A 1 20.57 -10.53 -3.38
CA MET A 1 20.39 -11.95 -3.77
C MET A 1 19.43 -12.69 -2.84
N GLU A 2 19.60 -12.62 -1.52
CA GLU A 2 18.75 -13.38 -0.60
C GLU A 2 17.31 -12.84 -0.47
N GLU A 3 17.14 -11.52 -0.49
CA GLU A 3 15.81 -10.87 -0.47
C GLU A 3 14.98 -11.17 -1.72
N GLN A 4 15.60 -11.12 -2.90
CA GLN A 4 14.96 -11.51 -4.16
C GLN A 4 14.52 -12.98 -4.15
N ARG A 5 15.32 -13.87 -3.57
CA ARG A 5 14.97 -15.29 -3.44
C ARG A 5 13.79 -15.51 -2.50
N ARG A 6 13.70 -14.76 -1.39
CA ARG A 6 12.54 -14.81 -0.47
C ARG A 6 11.28 -14.28 -1.14
N ALA A 7 11.38 -13.18 -1.89
CA ALA A 7 10.26 -12.61 -2.62
C ALA A 7 9.71 -13.57 -3.69
N LEU A 8 10.59 -14.21 -4.47
CA LEU A 8 10.18 -15.22 -5.46
C LEU A 8 9.48 -16.42 -4.82
N HIS A 9 10.03 -16.94 -3.72
CA HIS A 9 9.41 -18.06 -3.01
C HIS A 9 8.03 -17.69 -2.43
N ALA A 10 7.88 -16.46 -1.93
CA ALA A 10 6.57 -15.98 -1.46
C ALA A 10 5.56 -15.87 -2.61
N LEU A 11 5.99 -15.43 -3.81
CA LEU A 11 5.14 -15.41 -5.01
C LEU A 11 4.75 -16.81 -5.46
N GLU A 12 5.68 -17.76 -5.49
CA GLU A 12 5.40 -19.16 -5.82
C GLU A 12 4.37 -19.77 -4.86
N GLN A 13 4.52 -19.51 -3.55
CA GLN A 13 3.55 -19.93 -2.54
C GLN A 13 2.18 -19.29 -2.73
N ALA A 14 2.13 -17.99 -3.02
CA ALA A 14 0.88 -17.29 -3.27
C ALA A 14 0.15 -17.83 -4.50
N CYS A 15 0.89 -18.10 -5.59
CA CYS A 15 0.37 -18.74 -6.79
C CYS A 15 -0.15 -20.15 -6.51
N ALA A 16 0.58 -20.95 -5.72
CA ALA A 16 0.16 -22.30 -5.33
C ALA A 16 -1.14 -22.28 -4.51
N VAL A 17 -1.28 -21.36 -3.55
CA VAL A 17 -2.50 -21.19 -2.75
C VAL A 17 -3.68 -20.80 -3.63
N ARG A 18 -3.49 -19.83 -4.55
CA ARG A 18 -4.51 -19.41 -5.51
C ARG A 18 -4.96 -20.58 -6.40
N GLY A 19 -4.00 -21.35 -6.93
CA GLY A 19 -4.28 -22.55 -7.72
C GLY A 19 -5.06 -23.61 -6.94
N ALA A 20 -4.69 -23.85 -5.68
CA ALA A 20 -5.40 -24.79 -4.81
C ALA A 20 -6.84 -24.36 -4.50
N MET A 21 -7.07 -23.05 -4.31
CA MET A 21 -8.43 -22.51 -4.10
C MET A 21 -9.30 -22.69 -5.34
N LEU A 22 -8.77 -22.38 -6.54
CA LEU A 22 -9.50 -22.58 -7.80
C LEU A 22 -9.81 -24.06 -8.05
N ALA A 23 -8.84 -24.95 -7.86
CA ALA A 23 -9.05 -26.38 -7.97
C ALA A 23 -10.09 -26.90 -6.95
N SER A 24 -10.15 -26.32 -5.75
CA SER A 24 -11.17 -26.63 -4.75
C SER A 24 -12.57 -26.24 -5.23
N VAL A 25 -12.73 -25.06 -5.82
CA VAL A 25 -13.99 -24.59 -6.41
C VAL A 25 -14.42 -25.47 -7.58
N GLU A 26 -13.50 -25.83 -8.47
CA GLU A 26 -13.77 -26.73 -9.60
C GLU A 26 -14.21 -28.12 -9.11
N SER A 27 -13.55 -28.67 -8.09
CA SER A 27 -13.94 -29.93 -7.46
C SER A 27 -15.32 -29.85 -6.80
N SER A 28 -15.60 -28.76 -6.10
CA SER A 28 -16.94 -28.43 -5.55
C SER A 28 -18.02 -28.52 -6.62
N PHE A 29 -17.75 -27.88 -7.77
CA PHE A 29 -18.68 -27.80 -8.88
C PHE A 29 -18.95 -29.18 -9.48
N ALA A 30 -17.91 -29.99 -9.68
CA ALA A 30 -18.04 -31.37 -10.14
C ALA A 30 -18.87 -32.24 -9.17
N VAL A 31 -18.69 -32.07 -7.86
CA VAL A 31 -19.48 -32.79 -6.83
C VAL A 31 -20.93 -32.32 -6.82
N VAL A 32 -21.19 -31.02 -6.97
CA VAL A 32 -22.56 -30.50 -7.06
C VAL A 32 -23.28 -31.06 -8.30
N GLN A 33 -22.59 -31.17 -9.44
CA GLN A 33 -23.15 -31.76 -10.65
C GLN A 33 -23.46 -33.25 -10.49
N SER A 34 -22.57 -34.03 -9.87
CA SER A 34 -22.83 -35.46 -9.64
C SER A 34 -23.98 -35.70 -8.66
N LEU A 35 -24.12 -34.84 -7.65
CA LEU A 35 -25.25 -34.82 -6.73
C LEU A 35 -26.57 -34.33 -7.37
N GLN A 36 -26.53 -33.59 -8.48
CA GLN A 36 -27.74 -33.25 -9.25
C GLN A 36 -28.16 -34.40 -10.18
N ALA A 37 -27.20 -35.06 -10.83
CA ALA A 37 -27.47 -36.20 -11.71
C ALA A 37 -28.06 -37.42 -10.96
N SER A 38 -27.80 -37.54 -9.66
CA SER A 38 -28.39 -38.59 -8.81
C SER A 38 -29.81 -38.27 -8.35
N ASP A 39 -30.22 -36.99 -8.39
CA ASP A 39 -31.54 -36.48 -7.98
C ASP A 39 -32.59 -36.69 -9.11
N ASP A 40 -32.17 -36.50 -10.37
CA ASP A 40 -33.05 -36.58 -11.55
C ASP A 40 -33.43 -38.02 -11.99
N GLY A 41 -32.86 -39.06 -11.35
CA GLY A 41 -33.05 -40.48 -11.73
C GLY A 41 -33.70 -41.38 -10.67
N ALA A 42 -33.82 -40.93 -9.42
CA ALA A 42 -34.41 -41.71 -8.33
C ALA A 42 -35.88 -41.32 -8.14
N SER A 43 -36.77 -42.16 -8.69
CA SER A 43 -38.21 -42.09 -8.40
C SER A 43 -38.45 -42.16 -6.89
N VAL A 44 -39.01 -41.06 -6.38
CA VAL A 44 -39.82 -40.90 -5.17
C VAL A 44 -40.32 -42.24 -4.62
N GLU A 45 -39.80 -42.68 -3.46
CA GLU A 45 -40.62 -43.22 -2.36
C GLU A 45 -39.84 -43.62 -1.08
N GLU A 46 -38.51 -43.72 -1.07
CA GLU A 46 -37.79 -44.08 0.17
C GLU A 46 -36.55 -43.21 0.42
N GLY A 47 -36.62 -42.28 1.38
CA GLY A 47 -35.42 -41.72 2.02
C GLY A 47 -35.36 -40.21 2.19
N GLY A 48 -36.33 -39.59 2.90
CA GLY A 48 -36.29 -38.16 3.24
C GLY A 48 -35.01 -37.69 3.94
N ASP A 49 -34.30 -38.58 4.65
CA ASP A 49 -33.05 -38.24 5.33
C ASP A 49 -31.85 -38.09 4.36
N ALA A 50 -31.84 -38.84 3.26
CA ALA A 50 -30.75 -38.79 2.26
C ALA A 50 -30.82 -37.52 1.41
N GLU A 51 -32.02 -37.13 0.98
CA GLU A 51 -32.24 -35.87 0.25
C GLU A 51 -31.87 -34.64 1.12
N HIS A 52 -32.21 -34.66 2.41
CA HIS A 52 -31.84 -33.60 3.34
C HIS A 52 -30.31 -33.50 3.53
N ALA A 53 -29.61 -34.64 3.62
CA ALA A 53 -28.15 -34.66 3.71
C ALA A 53 -27.48 -34.13 2.43
N VAL A 54 -27.95 -34.53 1.25
CA VAL A 54 -27.44 -34.05 -0.05
C VAL A 54 -27.67 -32.55 -0.21
N ARG A 55 -28.85 -32.03 0.19
CA ARG A 55 -29.15 -30.60 0.18
C ARG A 55 -28.23 -29.82 1.13
N GLY A 56 -27.93 -30.37 2.30
CA GLY A 56 -26.99 -29.80 3.27
C GLY A 56 -25.56 -29.72 2.72
N ILE A 57 -25.05 -30.79 2.10
CA ILE A 57 -23.74 -30.83 1.46
C ILE A 57 -23.66 -29.79 0.33
N ARG A 58 -24.69 -29.70 -0.52
CA ARG A 58 -24.76 -28.72 -1.61
C ARG A 58 -24.72 -27.28 -1.10
N ALA A 59 -25.41 -26.98 0.00
CA ALA A 59 -25.40 -25.67 0.62
C ALA A 59 -24.02 -25.30 1.20
N LEU A 60 -23.35 -26.27 1.84
CA LEU A 60 -22.00 -26.07 2.38
C LEU A 60 -20.95 -25.87 1.29
N LEU A 61 -21.02 -26.62 0.19
CA LEU A 61 -20.10 -26.45 -0.96
C LEU A 61 -20.27 -25.08 -1.61
N ARG A 62 -21.51 -24.63 -1.84
CA ARG A 62 -21.76 -23.28 -2.38
C ARG A 62 -21.26 -22.17 -1.44
N LYS A 63 -21.45 -22.33 -0.13
CA LYS A 63 -20.94 -21.37 0.86
C LYS A 63 -19.40 -21.35 0.87
N ARG A 64 -18.76 -22.52 0.76
CA ARG A 64 -17.30 -22.63 0.64
C ARG A 64 -16.81 -21.91 -0.62
N ASP A 65 -17.45 -22.13 -1.76
CA ASP A 65 -17.03 -21.53 -3.03
C ASP A 65 -17.20 -20.01 -3.01
N ALA A 66 -18.30 -19.51 -2.44
CA ALA A 66 -18.51 -18.08 -2.24
C ALA A 66 -17.40 -17.46 -1.37
N LEU A 67 -16.99 -18.12 -0.29
CA LEU A 67 -15.89 -17.66 0.55
C LEU A 67 -14.54 -17.72 -0.18
N ALA A 68 -14.28 -18.77 -0.96
CA ALA A 68 -13.07 -18.89 -1.76
C ALA A 68 -12.96 -17.76 -2.80
N LEU A 69 -14.06 -17.46 -3.51
CA LEU A 69 -14.14 -16.34 -4.44
C LEU A 69 -13.93 -14.99 -3.73
N GLN A 70 -14.57 -14.78 -2.58
CA GLN A 70 -14.39 -13.56 -1.79
C GLN A 70 -12.93 -13.36 -1.35
N ILE A 71 -12.23 -14.45 -0.97
CA ILE A 71 -10.80 -14.41 -0.64
C ILE A 71 -9.97 -14.03 -1.87
N LEU A 72 -10.28 -14.58 -3.04
CA LEU A 72 -9.57 -14.25 -4.29
C LEU A 72 -9.76 -12.78 -4.67
N GLU A 73 -10.98 -12.25 -4.53
CA GLU A 73 -11.28 -10.83 -4.77
C GLU A 73 -10.53 -9.91 -3.79
N THR A 74 -10.52 -10.25 -2.50
CA THR A 74 -9.74 -9.47 -1.52
C THR A 74 -8.25 -9.53 -1.77
N GLN A 75 -7.70 -10.69 -2.18
CA GLN A 75 -6.31 -10.79 -2.58
C GLN A 75 -5.98 -9.89 -3.79
N HIS A 76 -6.87 -9.85 -4.78
CA HIS A 76 -6.69 -8.97 -5.94
C HIS A 76 -6.73 -7.48 -5.54
N ALA A 77 -7.68 -7.10 -4.69
CA ALA A 77 -7.77 -5.72 -4.19
C ALA A 77 -6.51 -5.33 -3.39
N LEU A 78 -5.97 -6.22 -2.55
CA LEU A 78 -4.73 -5.99 -1.81
C LEU A 78 -3.52 -5.81 -2.74
N GLN A 79 -3.42 -6.61 -3.80
CA GLN A 79 -2.34 -6.47 -4.80
C GLN A 79 -2.40 -5.10 -5.49
N SER A 80 -3.60 -4.65 -5.87
CA SER A 80 -3.78 -3.33 -6.47
C SER A 80 -3.38 -2.19 -5.54
N VAL A 81 -3.68 -2.26 -4.25
CA VAL A 81 -3.25 -1.26 -3.26
C VAL A 81 -1.73 -1.24 -3.13
N GLN A 82 -1.08 -2.41 -3.08
CA GLN A 82 0.38 -2.50 -2.99
C GLN A 82 1.08 -1.90 -4.21
N GLU A 83 0.56 -2.12 -5.42
CA GLU A 83 1.08 -1.50 -6.65
C GLU A 83 0.93 0.03 -6.62
N GLN A 84 -0.19 0.52 -6.09
CA GLN A 84 -0.42 1.96 -5.93
C GLN A 84 0.51 2.58 -4.88
N GLU A 85 0.73 1.92 -3.74
CA GLU A 85 1.69 2.35 -2.72
C GLU A 85 3.12 2.40 -3.27
N ALA A 86 3.53 1.39 -4.04
CA ALA A 86 4.84 1.38 -4.68
C ALA A 86 5.00 2.54 -5.68
N THR A 87 3.93 2.88 -6.40
CA THR A 87 3.92 4.04 -7.32
C THR A 87 4.10 5.35 -6.55
N VAL A 88 3.35 5.54 -5.46
CA VAL A 88 3.46 6.74 -4.61
C VAL A 88 4.85 6.85 -3.98
N ALA A 89 5.42 5.73 -3.52
CA ALA A 89 6.78 5.72 -2.97
C ALA A 89 7.83 6.18 -4.00
N ASN A 90 7.71 5.73 -5.26
CA ASN A 90 8.57 6.17 -6.35
C ASN A 90 8.39 7.66 -6.68
N GLU A 91 7.16 8.19 -6.63
CA GLU A 91 6.89 9.61 -6.82
C GLU A 91 7.50 10.47 -5.71
N ILE A 92 7.45 10.01 -4.46
CA ILE A 92 8.10 10.67 -3.32
C ILE A 92 9.62 10.70 -3.52
N GLU A 93 10.22 9.59 -3.92
CA GLU A 93 11.66 9.51 -4.18
C GLU A 93 12.08 10.45 -5.31
N ARG A 94 11.32 10.47 -6.41
CA ARG A 94 11.55 11.39 -7.52
C ARG A 94 11.43 12.86 -7.09
N THR A 95 10.39 13.20 -6.33
CA THR A 95 10.18 14.56 -5.83
C THR A 95 11.32 14.99 -4.91
N ARG A 96 11.81 14.06 -4.07
CA ARG A 96 12.99 14.28 -3.23
C ARG A 96 14.22 14.58 -4.08
N ASP A 97 14.50 13.77 -5.09
CA ASP A 97 15.67 13.96 -5.96
C ASP A 97 15.60 15.27 -6.76
N ASP A 98 14.42 15.60 -7.29
CA ASP A 98 14.17 16.87 -7.96
C ASP A 98 14.40 18.06 -7.02
N THR A 99 13.90 17.98 -5.79
CA THR A 99 14.10 19.03 -4.76
C THR A 99 15.57 19.17 -4.40
N ILE A 100 16.28 18.05 -4.20
CA ILE A 100 17.72 18.05 -3.92
C ILE A 100 18.49 18.69 -5.07
N SER A 101 18.16 18.35 -6.32
CA SER A 101 18.77 18.93 -7.52
C SER A 101 18.57 20.44 -7.58
N VAL A 102 17.34 20.92 -7.38
CA VAL A 102 17.02 22.36 -7.36
C VAL A 102 17.78 23.09 -6.24
N VAL A 103 17.81 22.51 -5.03
CA VAL A 103 18.55 23.09 -3.89
C VAL A 103 20.05 23.14 -4.17
N HIS A 104 20.61 22.10 -4.79
CA HIS A 104 22.03 22.08 -5.16
C HIS A 104 22.35 23.10 -6.25
N ALA A 105 21.52 23.22 -7.28
CA ALA A 105 21.68 24.24 -8.32
C ALA A 105 21.61 25.66 -7.73
N ALA A 106 20.60 25.93 -6.90
CA ALA A 106 20.45 27.22 -6.21
C ALA A 106 21.65 27.53 -5.29
N ARG A 107 22.21 26.52 -4.61
CA ARG A 107 23.42 26.71 -3.79
C ARG A 107 24.67 26.99 -4.62
N GLN A 108 24.82 26.36 -5.78
CA GLN A 108 25.95 26.64 -6.68
C GLN A 108 25.85 28.06 -7.25
N ASP A 109 24.65 28.49 -7.65
CA ASP A 109 24.39 29.86 -8.10
C ASP A 109 24.61 30.90 -6.99
N ALA A 110 24.21 30.57 -5.75
CA ALA A 110 24.43 31.43 -4.59
C ALA A 110 25.92 31.51 -4.19
N GLN A 111 26.71 30.43 -4.37
CA GLN A 111 28.16 30.47 -4.12
C GLN A 111 28.92 31.32 -5.16
N ALA A 112 28.40 31.44 -6.38
CA ALA A 112 28.98 32.29 -7.41
C ALA A 112 28.81 33.79 -7.13
N LYS A 113 27.81 34.18 -6.33
CA LYS A 113 27.61 35.55 -5.85
C LYS A 113 28.22 35.69 -4.45
N LYS A 114 29.17 36.61 -4.26
CA LYS A 114 29.63 36.95 -2.90
C LYS A 114 28.43 37.49 -2.11
N PRO A 115 28.01 36.83 -1.02
CA PRO A 115 26.84 37.27 -0.27
C PRO A 115 27.14 38.60 0.41
N ASP A 116 26.18 39.53 0.35
CA ASP A 116 26.27 40.83 1.00
C ASP A 116 26.39 40.68 2.52
N ALA A 117 27.01 41.63 3.20
CA ALA A 117 27.20 41.59 4.65
C ALA A 117 25.86 41.51 5.40
N ALA A 118 24.81 42.16 4.87
CA ALA A 118 23.46 42.10 5.43
C ALA A 118 22.82 40.71 5.28
N GLU A 119 23.01 40.04 4.14
CA GLU A 119 22.52 38.69 3.89
C GLU A 119 23.21 37.67 4.80
N GLN A 120 24.52 37.80 5.01
CA GLN A 120 25.28 36.95 5.92
C GLN A 120 24.79 37.10 7.37
N GLN A 121 24.51 38.34 7.81
CA GLN A 121 23.98 38.60 9.15
C GLN A 121 22.58 38.01 9.34
N CYS A 122 21.69 38.13 8.33
CA CYS A 122 20.37 37.50 8.37
C CYS A 122 20.46 35.96 8.41
N ALA A 123 21.33 35.36 7.60
CA ALA A 123 21.55 33.91 7.62
C ALA A 123 22.07 33.42 8.99
N LEU A 124 22.96 34.20 9.62
CA LEU A 124 23.47 33.90 10.96
C LEU A 124 22.36 33.98 12.02
N LEU A 125 21.55 35.04 11.99
CA LEU A 125 20.42 35.22 12.90
C LEU A 125 19.40 34.09 12.75
N LYS A 126 19.08 33.69 11.51
CA LYS A 126 18.21 32.54 11.23
C LYS A 126 18.78 31.23 11.79
N GLY A 127 20.07 31.00 11.60
CA GLY A 127 20.77 29.85 12.17
C GLY A 127 20.67 29.79 13.69
N VAL A 128 20.79 30.94 14.37
CA VAL A 128 20.63 31.05 15.82
C VAL A 128 19.18 30.74 16.25
N ILE A 129 18.18 31.32 15.58
CA ILE A 129 16.76 31.10 15.89
C ILE A 129 16.40 29.62 15.73
N LEU A 130 16.76 29.00 14.60
CA LEU A 130 16.51 27.58 14.35
C LEU A 130 17.22 26.67 15.35
N HIS A 131 18.47 26.98 15.70
CA HIS A 131 19.21 26.21 16.70
C HIS A 131 18.57 26.29 18.10
N LEU A 132 18.08 27.46 18.49
CA LEU A 132 17.35 27.65 19.74
C LEU A 132 16.01 26.90 19.72
N ALA A 133 15.27 26.97 18.62
CA ALA A 133 13.99 26.28 18.49
C ALA A 133 14.16 24.76 18.47
N MET A 134 15.24 24.23 17.88
CA MET A 134 15.59 22.80 17.94
C MET A 134 15.95 22.31 19.36
N LYS A 135 16.43 23.20 20.24
CA LYS A 135 16.65 22.89 21.66
C LYS A 135 15.36 22.94 22.47
N SER A 136 14.31 23.54 21.92
CA SER A 136 12.99 23.49 22.49
C SER A 136 12.37 22.10 22.24
N LYS A 137 11.47 21.66 23.13
CA LYS A 137 10.79 20.36 22.97
C LYS A 137 9.71 20.40 21.88
N GLU A 138 9.44 21.57 21.32
CA GLU A 138 8.43 21.76 20.29
C GLU A 138 9.10 22.08 18.96
N PRO A 139 8.65 21.47 17.86
CA PRO A 139 9.19 21.80 16.56
C PRO A 139 8.79 23.22 16.16
N TRP A 140 9.75 23.95 15.58
CA TRP A 140 9.62 25.37 15.29
C TRP A 140 8.48 25.74 14.33
N TRP A 141 8.08 24.80 13.46
CA TRP A 141 6.98 24.98 12.50
C TRP A 141 5.58 24.88 13.14
N ASN A 142 5.49 24.54 14.42
CA ASN A 142 4.23 24.56 15.17
C ASN A 142 3.91 25.94 15.76
N ASP A 143 4.88 26.85 15.83
CA ASP A 143 4.67 28.23 16.25
C ASP A 143 4.47 29.12 15.00
N PRO A 144 3.27 29.68 14.77
CA PRO A 144 2.99 30.49 13.59
C PRO A 144 3.79 31.79 13.55
N GLN A 145 4.13 32.39 14.70
CA GLN A 145 4.95 33.60 14.75
C GLN A 145 6.40 33.28 14.39
N LEU A 146 6.92 32.20 14.94
CA LEU A 146 8.29 31.77 14.65
C LEU A 146 8.44 31.32 13.19
N THR A 147 7.41 30.67 12.64
CA THR A 147 7.34 30.29 11.24
C THR A 147 7.34 31.51 10.32
N GLU A 148 6.52 32.53 10.61
CA GLU A 148 6.47 33.77 9.84
C GLU A 148 7.83 34.49 9.86
N ILE A 149 8.48 34.59 11.03
CA ILE A 149 9.81 35.18 11.17
C ILE A 149 10.83 34.40 10.32
N VAL A 150 10.91 33.09 10.46
CA VAL A 150 11.91 32.26 9.73
C VAL A 150 11.71 32.31 8.21
N LEU A 151 10.45 32.39 7.74
CA LEU A 151 10.11 32.49 6.32
C LEU A 151 10.37 33.89 5.74
N SER A 152 10.10 34.96 6.50
CA SER A 152 10.35 36.34 6.07
C SER A 152 11.83 36.66 5.87
N MET A 153 12.72 35.89 6.52
CA MET A 153 14.17 36.02 6.37
C MET A 153 14.74 35.38 5.10
N ASP A 154 13.93 34.63 4.32
CA ASP A 154 14.33 34.01 3.05
C ASP A 154 14.02 34.88 1.82
N THR A 155 13.27 35.97 1.97
CA THR A 155 12.96 36.90 0.88
C THR A 155 14.00 38.03 0.83
N PRO A 156 14.94 38.03 -0.14
CA PRO A 156 15.79 39.18 -0.37
C PRO A 156 14.95 40.32 -0.99
N GLY A 157 14.64 41.33 -0.17
CA GLY A 157 14.08 42.61 -0.62
C GLY A 157 12.56 42.66 -0.75
N ALA A 158 11.93 43.31 0.23
CA ALA A 158 10.93 44.33 -0.06
C ALA A 158 11.64 45.70 -0.06
#